data_AF-A0A957V608-F1
#
_entry.id   AF-A0A957V608-F1
#
_cell.length_a   1.000
_cell.length_b   1.000
_cell.length_c   1.000
_cell.angle_alpha   90.00
_cell.angle_beta   90.00
_cell.angle_gamma   90.00
#
_symmetry.space_group_name_H-M   'P 1'
#
loop_
_entity.id
_entity.type
_entity.pdbx_description
1 polymer ?
#
loop_
_entity_poly.entity_id
_entity_poly.type
_entity_poly.pdbx_seq_one_letter_code
_entity_poly.pdbx_strand_id
1 'polypeptide(L)'
;AANSLVGSAANDQVGGWGSITTLSNGAYVVRSPNWDNGTATNAGAVTWGSGDTGISGVVSAANSLVGSTANDQVGSSGITTLSNGAYVVLSQNWDNGTVADAGAVTWGSGNTGVSGVVSAAN
;
A
#
# COMPACT_ATOMS: atom_id res chain seq x y z
N ALA A 1 -9.83 -12.01 -11.42
CA ALA A 1 -10.48 -11.48 -10.21
C ALA A 1 -11.46 -10.40 -10.63
N ALA A 2 -12.76 -10.56 -10.38
CA ALA A 2 -13.77 -9.54 -10.75
C ALA A 2 -14.41 -8.87 -9.53
N ASN A 3 -14.11 -9.34 -8.32
CA ASN A 3 -14.73 -8.89 -7.07
C ASN A 3 -13.75 -8.89 -5.88
N SER A 4 -12.45 -9.08 -6.11
CA SER A 4 -11.47 -9.21 -5.02
C SER A 4 -10.12 -8.64 -5.44
N LEU A 5 -9.43 -8.04 -4.46
CA LEU A 5 -8.02 -7.71 -4.55
C LEU A 5 -7.20 -8.97 -4.23
N VAL A 6 -6.26 -9.34 -5.10
CA VAL A 6 -5.49 -10.58 -4.97
C VAL A 6 -4.00 -10.36 -5.18
N GLY A 7 -3.18 -11.22 -4.59
CA GLY A 7 -1.74 -11.29 -4.86
C GLY A 7 -1.44 -12.03 -6.15
N SER A 8 -0.20 -11.90 -6.62
CA SER A 8 0.34 -12.61 -7.79
C SER A 8 1.37 -13.68 -7.42
N ALA A 9 1.91 -13.64 -6.19
CA ALA A 9 2.92 -14.57 -5.71
C ALA A 9 2.48 -15.33 -4.45
N ALA A 10 3.21 -16.41 -4.16
CA ALA A 10 3.00 -17.19 -2.95
C ALA A 10 3.36 -16.35 -1.72
N ASN A 11 2.56 -16.46 -0.66
CA ASN A 11 2.75 -15.72 0.59
C ASN A 11 2.55 -14.20 0.54
N ASP A 12 2.03 -13.65 -0.57
CA ASP A 12 1.68 -12.22 -0.69
C ASP A 12 0.76 -11.70 0.43
N GLN A 13 -0.06 -12.59 1.01
CA GLN A 13 -0.90 -12.30 2.17
C GLN A 13 -1.66 -10.96 2.04
N VAL A 14 -2.30 -10.73 0.89
CA VAL A 14 -3.02 -9.47 0.62
C VAL A 14 -4.07 -9.22 1.69
N GLY A 15 -3.99 -8.06 2.35
CA GLY A 15 -4.84 -7.70 3.49
C GLY A 15 -4.59 -8.50 4.77
N GLY A 16 -3.46 -9.20 4.85
CA GLY A 16 -3.07 -10.01 6.00
C GLY A 16 -3.00 -9.21 7.31
N TRP A 17 -3.20 -9.91 8.42
CA TRP A 17 -3.05 -9.38 9.79
C TRP A 17 -4.06 -8.30 10.20
N GLY A 18 -5.26 -8.30 9.59
CA GLY A 18 -6.31 -7.34 9.94
C GLY A 18 -5.98 -5.91 9.50
N SER A 19 -5.12 -5.76 8.50
CA SER A 19 -4.53 -4.48 8.10
C SER A 19 -5.44 -3.64 7.20
N ILE A 20 -6.71 -3.49 7.58
CA ILE A 20 -7.66 -2.60 6.92
C ILE A 20 -7.89 -1.37 7.81
N THR A 21 -7.69 -0.19 7.25
CA THR A 21 -7.99 1.09 7.90
C THR A 21 -9.14 1.76 7.17
N THR A 22 -10.25 1.99 7.88
CA THR A 22 -11.40 2.74 7.35
C THR A 22 -11.14 4.25 7.46
N LEU A 23 -11.51 5.00 6.44
CA LEU A 23 -11.41 6.46 6.39
C LEU A 23 -12.74 7.10 6.77
N SER A 24 -12.72 8.36 7.23
CA SER A 24 -13.92 9.08 7.66
C SER A 24 -14.94 9.34 6.54
N ASN A 25 -14.50 9.27 5.28
CA ASN A 25 -15.35 9.40 4.10
C ASN A 25 -15.95 8.07 3.61
N GLY A 26 -15.78 6.98 4.36
CA GLY A 26 -16.32 5.65 4.03
C GLY A 26 -15.42 4.79 3.13
N ALA A 27 -14.34 5.34 2.59
CA ALA A 27 -13.32 4.56 1.88
C ALA A 27 -12.46 3.74 2.85
N TYR A 28 -11.63 2.84 2.32
CA TYR A 28 -10.73 2.02 3.13
C TYR A 28 -9.36 1.86 2.47
N VAL A 29 -8.37 1.51 3.30
CA VAL A 29 -7.00 1.27 2.89
C VAL A 29 -6.59 -0.10 3.37
N VAL A 30 -6.13 -0.95 2.44
CA VAL A 30 -5.65 -2.30 2.69
C VAL A 30 -4.13 -2.29 2.64
N ARG A 31 -3.48 -2.74 3.72
CA ARG A 31 -2.02 -2.95 3.71
C ARG A 31 -1.69 -4.42 3.50
N SER A 32 -0.64 -4.64 2.73
CA SER A 32 -0.08 -5.96 2.40
C SER A 32 1.45 -5.86 2.47
N PRO A 33 2.05 -5.70 3.66
CA PRO A 33 3.49 -5.47 3.80
C PRO A 33 4.34 -6.65 3.32
N ASN A 34 3.77 -7.86 3.25
CA ASN A 34 4.43 -9.07 2.76
C ASN A 34 4.19 -9.33 1.26
N TRP A 35 3.61 -8.37 0.54
CA TRP A 35 3.40 -8.50 -0.91
C TRP A 35 4.72 -8.42 -1.67
N ASP A 36 4.90 -9.31 -2.65
CA ASP A 36 6.10 -9.38 -3.48
C ASP A 36 5.94 -8.58 -4.78
N ASN A 37 6.92 -7.71 -5.07
CA ASN A 37 6.98 -6.97 -6.35
C ASN A 37 7.95 -7.65 -7.32
N GLY A 38 7.48 -8.67 -8.03
CA GLY A 38 8.32 -9.48 -8.91
C GLY A 38 9.36 -10.26 -8.11
N THR A 39 10.65 -9.90 -8.22
CA THR A 39 11.73 -10.54 -7.45
C THR A 39 12.01 -9.85 -6.11
N ALA A 40 11.42 -8.67 -5.86
CA ALA A 40 11.57 -7.96 -4.60
C ALA A 40 10.60 -8.54 -3.57
N THR A 41 11.11 -9.47 -2.76
CA THR A 41 10.32 -10.14 -1.71
C THR A 41 9.96 -9.17 -0.58
N ASN A 42 8.71 -9.22 -0.09
CA ASN A 42 8.19 -8.31 0.94
C ASN A 42 8.43 -6.83 0.60
N ALA A 43 8.30 -6.46 -0.68
CA ALA A 43 8.34 -5.05 -1.10
C ALA A 43 7.19 -4.26 -0.45
N GLY A 44 6.07 -4.94 -0.21
CA GLY A 44 4.90 -4.39 0.43
C GLY A 44 4.06 -3.53 -0.50
N ALA A 45 2.78 -3.44 -0.16
CA ALA A 45 1.81 -2.67 -0.90
C ALA A 45 0.73 -2.06 0.01
N VAL A 46 0.27 -0.87 -0.34
CA VAL A 46 -0.90 -0.22 0.23
C VAL A 46 -1.89 0.11 -0.87
N THR A 47 -3.12 -0.37 -0.73
CA THR A 47 -4.18 -0.22 -1.74
C THR A 47 -5.35 0.52 -1.16
N TRP A 48 -5.77 1.60 -1.81
CA TRP A 48 -7.01 2.28 -1.46
C TRP A 48 -8.19 1.64 -2.19
N GLY A 49 -9.31 1.50 -1.50
CA GLY A 49 -10.57 1.03 -2.05
C GLY A 49 -11.71 2.01 -1.74
N SER A 50 -12.56 2.23 -2.73
CA SER A 50 -13.79 3.01 -2.56
C SER A 50 -14.77 2.29 -1.64
N GLY A 51 -15.43 3.02 -0.76
CA GLY A 51 -16.53 2.48 0.06
C GLY A 51 -17.75 2.05 -0.76
N ASP A 52 -17.95 2.68 -1.92
CA ASP A 52 -19.13 2.47 -2.77
C ASP A 52 -18.92 1.33 -3.77
N THR A 53 -17.75 1.30 -4.40
CA THR A 53 -17.45 0.38 -5.52
C THR A 53 -16.42 -0.69 -5.17
N GLY A 54 -15.73 -0.54 -4.03
CA GLY A 54 -14.63 -1.42 -3.63
C GLY A 54 -13.39 -1.29 -4.52
N ILE A 55 -12.52 -2.29 -4.43
CA ILE A 55 -11.36 -2.47 -5.30
C ILE A 55 -11.24 -3.95 -5.68
N SER A 56 -10.83 -4.24 -6.91
CA SER A 56 -10.55 -5.60 -7.37
C SER A 56 -9.42 -5.62 -8.38
N GLY A 57 -8.83 -6.79 -8.57
CA GLY A 57 -7.68 -6.99 -9.46
C GLY A 57 -6.46 -7.50 -8.71
N VAL A 58 -5.37 -7.70 -9.46
CA VAL A 58 -4.09 -8.07 -8.89
C VAL A 58 -3.41 -6.81 -8.34
N VAL A 59 -2.80 -6.89 -7.16
CA VAL A 59 -1.97 -5.79 -6.59
C VAL A 59 -0.83 -5.46 -7.55
N SER A 60 -0.65 -4.17 -7.82
CA SER A 60 0.40 -3.65 -8.72
C SER A 60 0.64 -2.17 -8.49
N ALA A 61 1.71 -1.62 -9.06
CA ALA A 61 1.93 -0.16 -9.05
C ALA A 61 0.82 0.65 -9.75
N ALA A 62 -0.05 0.02 -10.54
CA ALA A 62 -1.15 0.70 -11.22
C ALA A 62 -2.36 0.99 -10.30
N ASN A 63 -2.53 0.23 -9.22
CA ASN A 63 -3.66 0.36 -8.29
C ASN A 63 -3.24 0.47 -6.81
N SER A 64 -1.95 0.35 -6.52
CA SER A 64 -1.40 0.36 -5.17
C SER A 64 -0.14 1.20 -5.10
N LEU A 65 0.13 1.77 -3.92
CA LEU A 65 1.45 2.27 -3.55
C LEU A 65 2.32 1.07 -3.17
N VAL A 66 3.46 0.89 -3.85
CA VAL A 66 4.28 -0.33 -3.70
C VAL A 66 5.75 0.00 -3.46
N GLY A 67 6.46 -0.90 -2.78
CA GLY A 67 7.92 -0.89 -2.73
C GLY A 67 8.53 -1.40 -4.04
N SER A 68 9.83 -1.15 -4.22
CA SER A 68 10.61 -1.68 -5.35
C SER A 68 11.79 -2.55 -4.93
N THR A 69 12.17 -2.49 -3.65
CA THR A 69 13.30 -3.22 -3.09
C THR A 69 12.81 -4.29 -2.13
N ALA A 70 13.60 -5.36 -1.98
CA ALA A 70 13.27 -6.42 -1.03
C ALA A 70 13.25 -5.86 0.40
N ASN A 71 12.22 -6.21 1.16
CA ASN A 71 11.97 -5.77 2.52
C ASN A 71 11.60 -4.28 2.71
N ASP A 72 11.29 -3.53 1.64
CA ASP A 72 10.71 -2.19 1.76
C ASP A 72 9.47 -2.17 2.67
N GLN A 73 8.70 -3.27 2.64
CA GLN A 73 7.51 -3.50 3.47
C GLN A 73 6.58 -2.28 3.53
N VAL A 74 6.30 -1.66 2.37
CA VAL A 74 5.53 -0.42 2.29
C VAL A 74 4.22 -0.52 3.10
N GLY A 75 4.01 0.43 4.00
CA GLY A 75 2.87 0.51 4.92
C GLY A 75 2.98 -0.30 6.22
N SER A 76 4.07 -1.05 6.45
CA SER A 76 4.26 -1.87 7.66
C SER A 76 4.12 -1.06 8.96
N SER A 77 4.60 0.18 8.96
CA SER A 77 4.59 1.06 10.13
C SER A 77 3.24 1.70 10.44
N GLY A 78 2.23 1.57 9.58
CA GLY A 78 0.89 2.07 9.86
C GLY A 78 0.28 2.94 8.76
N ILE A 79 -1.02 3.23 8.95
CA ILE A 79 -1.74 4.30 8.26
C ILE A 79 -2.21 5.30 9.31
N THR A 80 -1.94 6.58 9.10
CA THR A 80 -2.53 7.67 9.88
C THR A 80 -3.67 8.29 9.08
N THR A 81 -4.90 8.21 9.59
CA THR A 81 -6.07 8.84 8.98
C THR A 81 -6.11 10.33 9.33
N LEU A 82 -6.48 11.16 8.36
CA LEU A 82 -6.61 12.60 8.54
C LEU A 82 -8.09 13.00 8.66
N SER A 83 -8.37 14.12 9.33
CA SER A 83 -9.74 14.61 9.55
C SER A 83 -10.48 14.98 8.26
N ASN A 84 -9.74 15.32 7.19
CA ASN A 84 -10.27 15.61 5.86
C ASN A 84 -10.55 14.35 5.02
N GLY A 85 -10.43 13.15 5.60
CA GLY A 85 -10.66 11.87 4.92
C GLY A 85 -9.48 11.36 4.11
N ALA A 86 -8.38 12.11 3.99
CA ALA A 86 -7.12 11.59 3.45
C ALA A 86 -6.40 10.69 4.47
N TYR A 87 -5.28 10.11 4.05
CA TYR A 87 -4.46 9.25 4.88
C TYR A 87 -2.98 9.42 4.59
N VAL A 88 -2.15 8.94 5.50
CA VAL A 88 -0.69 8.96 5.38
C VAL A 88 -0.18 7.54 5.59
N VAL A 89 0.62 7.06 4.65
CA VAL A 89 1.27 5.75 4.70
C VAL A 89 2.63 5.90 5.34
N LEU A 90 2.93 5.07 6.34
CA LEU A 90 4.21 5.03 7.02
C LEU A 90 5.00 3.78 6.57
N SER A 91 6.18 4.00 5.99
CA SER A 91 7.05 2.94 5.47
C SER A 91 8.46 3.14 6.01
N GLN A 92 8.70 2.78 7.27
CA GLN A 92 10.00 3.04 7.92
C GLN A 92 11.16 2.25 7.30
N ASN A 93 10.86 1.09 6.69
CA ASN A 93 11.86 0.19 6.10
C ASN A 93 12.08 0.45 4.61
N TRP A 94 11.53 1.53 4.05
CA TRP A 94 11.66 1.82 2.62
C TRP A 94 13.08 2.28 2.27
N ASP A 95 13.64 1.69 1.20
CA ASP A 95 14.97 2.01 0.70
C ASP A 95 14.95 3.16 -0.33
N ASN A 96 15.80 4.16 -0.11
CA ASN A 96 16.00 5.25 -1.08
C ASN A 96 17.22 4.97 -1.98
N GLY A 97 17.01 4.15 -3.01
CA GLY A 97 18.09 3.71 -3.88
C GLY A 97 19.04 2.76 -3.15
N THR A 98 20.27 3.21 -2.87
CA THR A 98 21.26 2.41 -2.10
C THR A 98 21.23 2.70 -0.60
N VAL A 99 20.40 3.63 -0.15
CA VAL A 99 20.28 3.96 1.28
C VAL A 99 19.22 3.05 1.88
N ALA A 100 19.68 2.04 2.61
CA ALA A 100 18.81 1.08 3.28
C ALA A 100 18.00 1.74 4.41
N ASP A 101 16.73 1.37 4.55
CA ASP A 101 15.82 1.81 5.61
C ASP A 101 15.79 3.35 5.78
N ALA A 102 15.87 4.10 4.67
CA ALA A 102 15.80 5.55 4.68
C ALA A 102 14.44 6.06 5.19
N GLY A 103 13.41 5.26 4.95
CA GLY A 103 12.04 5.53 5.34
C GLY A 103 11.32 6.44 4.35
N ALA A 104 9.99 6.29 4.30
CA ALA A 104 9.10 7.14 3.52
C ALA A 104 7.79 7.40 4.26
N VAL A 105 7.24 8.58 4.00
CA VAL A 105 5.90 8.99 4.44
C VAL A 105 5.17 9.53 3.22
N THR A 106 4.16 8.80 2.76
CA THR A 106 3.43 9.13 1.52
C THR A 106 2.01 9.56 1.86
N TRP A 107 1.59 10.69 1.30
CA TRP A 107 0.21 11.18 1.44
C TRP A 107 -0.70 10.52 0.40
N GLY A 108 -1.87 10.05 0.83
CA GLY A 108 -2.88 9.47 -0.04
C GLY A 108 -4.20 10.24 0.03
N SER A 109 -4.80 10.49 -1.13
CA SER A 109 -6.13 11.11 -1.22
C SER A 109 -7.20 10.15 -0.69
N GLY A 110 -8.14 10.66 0.11
CA GLY A 110 -9.29 9.88 0.55
C GLY A 110 -10.25 9.47 -0.56
N ASN A 111 -10.21 10.16 -1.72
CA ASN A 111 -11.17 9.99 -2.81
C ASN A 111 -10.62 9.18 -3.98
N THR A 112 -9.31 9.16 -4.15
CA THR A 112 -8.64 8.51 -5.29
C THR A 112 -7.44 7.65 -4.89
N GLY A 113 -7.03 7.72 -3.62
CA GLY A 113 -5.86 7.01 -3.11
C GLY A 113 -4.54 7.64 -3.56
N VAL A 114 -3.52 6.79 -3.56
CA VAL A 114 -2.20 7.01 -4.15
C VAL A 114 -1.73 5.66 -4.69
N SER A 115 -1.08 5.70 -5.85
CA SER A 115 -0.54 4.51 -6.50
C SER A 115 0.81 4.81 -7.14
N GLY A 116 1.55 3.75 -7.45
CA GLY A 116 2.89 3.83 -8.03
C GLY A 116 3.94 3.27 -7.09
N VAL A 117 5.18 3.18 -7.59
CA VAL A 117 6.33 2.86 -6.74
C VAL A 117 6.63 4.09 -5.88
N VAL A 118 6.89 3.91 -4.59
CA VAL A 118 7.28 5.00 -3.68
C VAL A 118 8.50 5.74 -4.24
N SER A 119 8.41 7.07 -4.32
CA SER A 119 9.47 7.93 -4.84
C SER A 119 9.29 9.36 -4.34
N ALA A 120 10.19 10.28 -4.72
CA ALA A 120 10.02 11.70 -4.42
C ALA A 120 8.79 12.34 -5.12
N ALA A 121 8.16 11.66 -6.08
CA ALA A 121 7.00 12.14 -6.81
C ALA A 121 5.66 11.76 -6.17
N ASN A 122 5.64 10.85 -5.20
CA ASN A 122 4.43 10.30 -4.57
C ASN A 122 4.62 9.92 -3.11
#